data_AF-A0A352FGH3-F1
#
_entry.id   AF-A0A352FGH3-F1
#
_cell.length_a   1.000
_cell.length_b   1.000
_cell.length_c   1.000
_cell.angle_alpha   90.00
_cell.angle_beta   90.00
_cell.angle_gamma   90.00
#
_symmetry.space_group_name_H-M   'P 1'
#
loop_
_entity.id
_entity.type
_entity.pdbx_description
1 polymer ?
#
loop_
_entity_poly.entity_id
_entity_poly.type
_entity_poly.pdbx_seq_one_letter_code
_entity_poly.pdbx_strand_id
1 'polypeptide(L)'
;MPDSLDHRCQLEDVAAYLDGELTGVALDEFEQHLGSCASCTTELRIQRQLLCTLDVAFNDARSFHLPNNFARVVTARAENDLTGMRDRRERRRALQLCAILALVSFGLLGAATRAVVFDPLRSFFRVTRVLVDLVWRATSEAASSAVVVIRVIGRAMLFAQTGSRFFFVLAFLVSISFLSLLIANYHRAQIIE
;
A
#
# COMPACT_ATOMS: atom_id res chain seq x y z
N MET A 1 -0.81 49.29 34.66
CA MET A 1 -1.63 49.29 33.43
C MET A 1 -0.79 48.68 32.32
N PRO A 2 -1.35 47.74 31.55
CA PRO A 2 -0.68 46.49 31.20
C PRO A 2 -0.22 46.44 29.74
N ASP A 3 0.83 45.67 29.49
CA ASP A 3 0.93 44.62 28.47
C ASP A 3 2.40 44.49 28.03
N SER A 4 3.07 43.56 28.70
CA SER A 4 4.21 42.83 28.19
C SER A 4 3.84 42.27 26.81
N LEU A 5 4.25 42.96 25.75
CA LEU A 5 4.33 42.40 24.40
C LEU A 5 5.45 41.37 24.37
N ASP A 6 5.19 40.25 25.04
CA ASP A 6 5.68 38.94 24.68
C ASP A 6 5.17 38.65 23.26
N HIS A 7 5.77 39.31 22.27
CA HIS A 7 5.61 38.96 20.86
C HIS A 7 6.24 37.58 20.71
N ARG A 8 5.43 36.55 20.98
CA ARG A 8 5.85 35.17 21.00
C ARG A 8 6.58 34.87 19.70
N CYS A 9 7.88 34.65 19.82
CA CYS A 9 8.70 34.10 18.74
C CYS A 9 8.17 32.69 18.50
N GLN A 10 7.27 32.52 17.53
CA GLN A 10 6.79 31.22 17.12
C GLN A 10 7.89 30.60 16.26
N LEU A 11 8.55 29.58 16.82
CA LEU A 11 9.60 28.82 16.11
C LEU A 11 9.05 28.18 14.83
N GLU A 12 7.74 27.90 14.83
CA GLU A 12 7.00 27.40 13.68
C GLU A 12 7.06 28.38 12.49
N ASP A 13 7.00 29.69 12.74
CA ASP A 13 7.06 30.71 11.68
C ASP A 13 8.46 30.80 11.06
N VAL A 14 9.52 30.51 11.82
CA VAL A 14 10.90 30.45 11.31
C VAL A 14 11.05 29.29 10.33
N ALA A 15 10.49 28.11 10.66
CA ALA A 15 10.50 26.94 9.79
C ALA A 15 9.64 27.18 8.53
N ALA A 16 8.42 27.69 8.70
CA ALA A 16 7.51 28.01 7.59
C ALA A 16 8.10 29.07 6.64
N TYR A 17 8.88 30.03 7.16
CA TYR A 17 9.63 30.99 6.34
C TYR A 17 10.72 30.32 5.52
N LEU A 18 11.50 29.40 6.13
CA LEU A 18 12.58 28.70 5.45
C LEU A 18 12.09 27.74 4.37
N ASP A 19 10.95 27.10 4.59
CA ASP A 19 10.31 26.19 3.64
C ASP A 19 9.52 26.92 2.55
N GLY A 20 9.33 28.25 2.68
CA GLY A 20 8.59 29.08 1.74
C GLY A 20 7.08 28.92 1.81
N GLU A 21 6.55 28.44 2.94
CA GLU A 21 5.12 28.24 3.18
C GLU A 21 4.40 29.52 3.61
N LEU A 22 5.14 30.51 4.14
CA LEU A 22 4.60 31.84 4.42
C LEU A 22 4.33 32.61 3.12
N THR A 23 3.09 33.07 2.96
CA THR A 23 2.67 33.82 1.77
C THR A 23 1.83 35.05 2.14
N GLY A 24 1.94 36.10 1.32
CA GLY A 24 1.16 37.33 1.47
C GLY A 24 1.43 38.06 2.80
N VAL A 25 0.36 38.41 3.52
CA VAL A 25 0.41 39.24 4.73
C VAL A 25 1.27 38.61 5.83
N ALA A 26 1.23 37.29 5.99
CA ALA A 26 2.00 36.59 7.02
C ALA A 26 3.52 36.64 6.76
N LEU A 27 3.93 36.72 5.48
CA LEU A 27 5.32 36.91 5.10
C LEU A 27 5.80 38.33 5.48
N ASP A 28 5.01 39.35 5.13
CA ASP A 28 5.34 40.74 5.41
C ASP A 28 5.43 41.02 6.92
N GLU A 29 4.49 40.47 7.71
CA GLU A 29 4.49 40.57 9.17
C GLU A 29 5.71 39.88 9.79
N PHE A 30 6.07 38.70 9.28
CA PHE A 30 7.25 37.97 9.77
C PHE A 30 8.57 38.66 9.38
N GLU A 31 8.69 39.22 8.18
CA GLU A 31 9.87 40.00 7.78
C GLU A 31 10.03 41.26 8.62
N GLN A 32 8.93 41.93 8.95
CA GLN A 32 8.94 43.06 9.88
C GLN A 32 9.37 42.61 11.29
N HIS A 33 8.89 41.46 11.76
CA HIS A 33 9.30 40.86 13.02
C HIS A 33 10.81 40.53 13.03
N LEU A 34 11.34 39.92 11.97
CA LEU A 34 12.77 39.63 11.81
C LEU A 34 13.65 40.88 11.91
N GLY A 35 13.18 42.02 11.41
CA GLY A 35 13.90 43.29 11.52
C GLY A 35 14.05 43.81 12.96
N SER A 36 13.20 43.36 13.88
CA SER A 36 13.15 43.83 15.27
C SER A 36 13.56 42.76 16.31
N CYS A 37 13.60 41.49 15.92
CA CYS A 37 13.75 40.36 16.83
C CYS A 37 15.10 39.62 16.65
N ALA A 38 16.00 39.77 17.62
CA ALA A 38 17.33 39.14 17.58
C ALA A 38 17.30 37.61 17.78
N SER A 39 16.31 37.07 18.49
CA SER A 39 16.16 35.62 18.69
C SER A 39 15.77 34.92 17.39
N CYS A 40 14.74 35.41 16.70
CA CYS A 40 14.26 34.83 15.43
C CYS A 40 15.32 34.90 14.32
N THR A 41 16.10 35.98 14.25
CA THR A 41 17.22 36.09 13.28
C THR A 41 18.36 35.12 13.59
N THR A 42 18.62 34.85 14.87
CA THR A 42 19.62 33.86 15.29
C THR A 42 19.17 32.43 14.95
N GLU A 43 17.91 32.10 15.25
CA GLU A 43 17.33 30.79 14.94
C GLU A 43 17.31 30.52 13.43
N LEU A 44 16.88 31.50 12.63
CA LEU A 44 16.87 31.40 11.16
C LEU A 44 18.28 31.14 10.61
N ARG A 45 19.31 31.77 11.18
CA ARG A 45 20.70 31.50 10.80
C ARG A 45 21.15 30.09 11.15
N ILE A 46 20.81 29.59 12.33
CA ILE A 46 21.17 28.23 12.77
C ILE A 46 20.54 27.20 11.83
N GLN A 47 19.24 27.32 11.55
CA GLN A 47 18.53 26.38 10.67
C GLN A 47 19.06 26.46 9.23
N ARG A 48 19.33 27.66 8.71
CA ARG A 48 19.94 27.82 7.38
C ARG A 48 21.35 27.24 7.29
N GLN A 49 22.16 27.40 8.34
CA GLN A 49 23.50 26.81 8.41
C GLN A 49 23.44 25.28 8.42
N LEU A 50 22.48 24.69 9.13
CA LEU A 50 22.24 23.26 9.11
C LEU A 50 21.86 22.79 7.69
N LEU A 51 20.94 23.47 7.01
CA LEU A 51 20.56 23.14 5.63
C LEU A 51 21.75 23.24 4.67
N CYS A 52 22.57 24.28 4.77
CA CYS A 52 23.78 24.41 3.96
C CYS A 52 24.80 23.29 4.26
N THR A 53 24.93 22.86 5.52
CA THR A 53 25.84 21.77 5.90
C THR A 53 25.34 20.44 5.35
N LEU A 54 24.04 20.20 5.41
CA LEU A 54 23.42 19.02 4.79
C LEU A 54 23.59 19.03 3.28
N ASP A 55 23.35 20.18 2.62
CA ASP A 55 23.52 20.31 1.18
C ASP A 55 24.95 19.95 0.75
N VAL A 56 25.96 20.50 1.45
CA VAL A 56 27.37 20.17 1.20
C VAL A 56 27.65 18.68 1.45
N ALA A 57 27.21 18.13 2.58
CA ALA A 57 27.43 16.72 2.93
C ALA A 57 26.77 15.75 1.93
N PHE A 58 25.60 16.11 1.39
CA PHE A 58 24.91 15.29 0.39
C PHE A 58 25.44 15.49 -1.03
N ASN A 59 25.91 16.69 -1.39
CA ASN A 59 26.54 16.96 -2.69
C ASN A 59 27.91 16.28 -2.81
N ASP A 60 28.74 16.31 -1.76
CA ASP A 60 30.06 15.64 -1.78
C ASP A 60 29.92 14.12 -1.91
N ALA A 61 28.84 13.54 -1.40
CA ALA A 61 28.58 12.10 -1.47
C ALA A 61 28.02 11.63 -2.83
N ARG A 62 27.58 12.54 -3.72
CA ARG A 62 26.79 12.16 -4.90
C ARG A 62 27.03 13.03 -6.13
N SER A 63 28.15 12.80 -6.81
CA SER A 63 28.21 12.98 -8.27
C SER A 63 27.53 11.79 -8.96
N PHE A 64 26.23 11.58 -8.71
CA PHE A 64 25.46 10.60 -9.47
C PHE A 64 25.15 11.19 -10.85
N HIS A 65 25.76 10.63 -11.89
CA HIS A 65 25.35 10.89 -13.27
C HIS A 65 23.92 10.38 -13.47
N LEU A 66 22.96 11.30 -13.37
CA LEU A 66 21.56 11.01 -13.61
C LEU A 66 21.36 10.77 -15.13
N PRO A 67 20.73 9.66 -15.56
CA PRO A 67 20.44 9.44 -16.96
C PRO A 67 19.60 10.59 -17.54
N ASN A 68 19.89 11.03 -18.77
CA ASN A 68 19.21 12.17 -19.41
C ASN A 68 17.68 12.01 -19.52
N ASN A 69 17.18 10.78 -19.45
CA ASN A 69 15.75 10.45 -19.51
C ASN A 69 15.12 10.21 -18.13
N PHE A 70 15.85 10.34 -17.02
CA PHE A 70 15.33 10.04 -15.68
C PHE A 70 14.12 10.90 -15.35
N ALA A 71 14.22 12.22 -15.53
CA ALA A 71 13.11 13.13 -15.28
C ALA A 71 11.87 12.73 -16.10
N ARG A 72 12.03 12.45 -17.40
CA ARG A 72 10.94 12.00 -18.28
C ARG A 72 10.32 10.69 -17.82
N VAL A 73 11.12 9.72 -17.41
CA VAL A 73 10.64 8.40 -16.97
C VAL A 73 9.91 8.51 -15.63
N VAL A 74 10.45 9.29 -14.70
CA VAL A 74 9.84 9.49 -13.38
C VAL A 74 8.55 10.29 -13.48
N THR A 75 8.49 11.35 -14.29
CA THR A 75 7.25 12.10 -14.50
C THR A 75 6.19 11.25 -15.18
N ALA A 76 6.54 10.57 -16.28
CA ALA A 76 5.61 9.69 -16.97
C ALA A 76 5.09 8.56 -16.07
N ARG A 77 5.94 8.05 -15.16
CA ARG A 77 5.53 7.03 -14.20
C ARG A 77 4.69 7.61 -13.07
N ALA A 78 5.01 8.79 -12.54
CA ALA A 78 4.22 9.45 -11.50
C ALA A 78 2.82 9.82 -12.02
N GLU A 79 2.70 10.28 -13.27
CA GLU A 79 1.43 10.61 -13.90
C GLU A 79 0.56 9.38 -14.19
N ASN A 80 1.18 8.25 -14.55
CA ASN A 80 0.45 7.06 -15.01
C ASN A 80 0.25 6.02 -13.90
N ASP A 81 1.14 5.97 -12.91
CA ASP A 81 1.11 4.98 -11.84
C ASP A 81 0.19 5.41 -10.69
N LEU A 82 -1.12 5.34 -10.94
CA LEU A 82 -2.16 5.51 -9.91
C LEU A 82 -2.47 4.22 -9.15
N THR A 83 -1.59 3.21 -9.25
CA THR A 83 -1.84 1.86 -8.70
C THR A 83 -1.90 1.86 -7.17
N GLY A 84 -1.31 2.87 -6.52
CA GLY A 84 -1.34 3.05 -5.06
C GLY A 84 -2.54 3.84 -4.51
N MET A 85 -3.14 4.75 -5.29
CA MET A 85 -4.28 5.57 -4.83
C MET A 85 -5.63 4.88 -4.99
N ARG A 86 -5.73 3.86 -5.85
CA ARG A 86 -7.03 3.27 -6.18
C ARG A 86 -7.46 2.22 -5.16
N ASP A 87 -8.54 2.51 -4.45
CA ASP A 87 -9.11 1.58 -3.46
C ASP A 87 -9.48 0.23 -4.13
N ARG A 88 -9.19 -0.86 -3.43
CA ARG A 88 -9.39 -2.24 -3.93
C ARG A 88 -10.84 -2.51 -4.30
N ARG A 89 -11.77 -1.76 -3.68
CA ARG A 89 -13.21 -1.75 -3.98
C ARG A 89 -13.52 -1.16 -5.36
N GLU A 90 -12.83 -0.08 -5.76
CA GLU A 90 -13.02 0.53 -7.08
C GLU A 90 -12.54 -0.38 -8.20
N ARG A 91 -11.41 -1.06 -8.00
CA ARG A 91 -10.91 -2.04 -8.98
C ARG A 91 -11.89 -3.19 -9.21
N ARG A 92 -12.58 -3.66 -8.15
CA ARG A 92 -13.64 -4.67 -8.27
C ARG A 92 -14.86 -4.13 -9.03
N ARG A 93 -15.29 -2.89 -8.76
CA ARG A 93 -16.41 -2.26 -9.47
C ARG A 93 -16.11 -2.06 -10.96
N ALA A 94 -14.90 -1.62 -11.30
CA ALA A 94 -14.47 -1.49 -12.69
C ALA A 94 -14.50 -2.84 -13.41
N LEU A 95 -13.96 -3.90 -12.79
CA LEU A 95 -14.03 -5.26 -13.34
C LEU A 95 -15.47 -5.77 -13.51
N GLN A 96 -16.36 -5.48 -12.55
CA GLN A 96 -17.77 -5.84 -12.65
C GLN A 96 -18.43 -5.15 -13.84
N LEU A 97 -18.19 -3.85 -14.04
CA LEU A 97 -18.74 -3.10 -15.18
C LEU A 97 -18.20 -3.65 -16.50
N CYS A 98 -16.89 -3.92 -16.61
CA CYS A 98 -16.30 -4.55 -17.79
C CYS A 98 -16.92 -5.93 -18.08
N ALA A 99 -17.16 -6.74 -17.05
CA ALA A 99 -17.78 -8.06 -17.19
C ALA A 99 -19.25 -7.95 -17.65
N ILE A 100 -20.02 -7.01 -17.11
CA ILE A 100 -21.40 -6.75 -17.54
C ILE A 100 -21.42 -6.27 -19.00
N LEU A 101 -20.56 -5.32 -19.37
CA LEU A 101 -20.42 -4.85 -20.75
C LEU A 101 -20.04 -5.98 -21.71
N ALA A 102 -19.12 -6.87 -21.31
CA ALA A 102 -18.75 -8.03 -22.11
C ALA A 102 -19.92 -9.01 -22.28
N LEU A 103 -20.69 -9.28 -21.22
CA LEU A 103 -21.88 -10.13 -21.27
C LEU A 103 -22.99 -9.52 -22.14
N VAL A 104 -23.22 -8.22 -22.04
CA VAL A 104 -24.21 -7.50 -22.87
C VAL A 104 -23.78 -7.54 -24.34
N SER A 105 -22.51 -7.27 -24.63
CA SER A 105 -21.96 -7.36 -25.98
C SER A 105 -22.11 -8.77 -26.56
N PHE A 106 -21.77 -9.78 -25.77
CA PHE A 106 -21.91 -11.18 -26.15
C PHE A 106 -23.39 -11.58 -26.36
N GLY A 107 -24.30 -11.09 -25.51
CA GLY A 107 -25.74 -11.28 -25.66
C GLY A 107 -26.30 -10.64 -26.92
N LEU A 108 -25.85 -9.43 -27.26
CA LEU A 108 -26.25 -8.73 -28.49
C LEU A 108 -25.73 -9.41 -29.75
N LEU A 109 -24.46 -9.84 -29.77
CA LEU A 109 -23.92 -10.65 -30.87
C LEU A 109 -24.67 -11.98 -31.00
N GLY A 110 -24.92 -12.67 -29.87
CA GLY A 110 -25.67 -13.93 -29.86
C GLY A 110 -27.12 -13.80 -30.31
N ALA A 111 -27.80 -12.69 -30.01
CA ALA A 111 -29.15 -12.42 -30.46
C ALA A 111 -29.24 -12.22 -31.98
N ALA A 112 -28.22 -11.58 -32.58
CA ALA A 112 -28.16 -11.35 -34.02
C ALA A 112 -27.76 -12.61 -34.82
N THR A 113 -27.00 -13.54 -34.25
CA THR A 113 -26.47 -14.73 -34.95
C THR A 113 -26.87 -16.05 -34.28
N ARG A 114 -28.17 -16.22 -33.98
CA ARG A 114 -28.72 -17.41 -33.29
C ARG A 114 -28.41 -18.74 -33.97
N ALA A 115 -28.17 -18.75 -35.28
CA ALA A 115 -28.00 -19.99 -36.06
C ALA A 115 -26.53 -20.45 -36.23
N VAL A 116 -25.53 -19.59 -36.00
CA VAL A 116 -24.13 -19.88 -36.38
C VAL A 116 -23.19 -20.03 -35.17
N VAL A 117 -23.53 -19.45 -34.01
CA VAL A 117 -22.60 -19.36 -32.86
C VAL A 117 -23.00 -20.27 -31.68
N PHE A 118 -24.25 -20.73 -31.59
CA PHE A 118 -24.71 -21.53 -30.45
C PHE A 118 -24.28 -23.01 -30.47
N ASP A 119 -24.00 -23.58 -31.63
CA ASP A 119 -23.47 -24.95 -31.74
C ASP A 119 -22.05 -25.10 -31.18
N PRO A 120 -21.06 -24.22 -31.50
CA PRO A 120 -19.74 -24.32 -30.90
C PRO A 120 -19.75 -23.99 -29.40
N LEU A 121 -20.62 -23.08 -28.94
CA LEU A 121 -20.70 -22.72 -27.51
C LEU A 121 -21.15 -23.90 -26.64
N ARG A 122 -22.08 -24.72 -27.13
CA ARG A 122 -22.56 -25.93 -26.44
C ARG A 122 -21.45 -26.96 -26.24
N SER A 123 -20.55 -27.08 -27.21
CA SER A 123 -19.35 -27.92 -27.14
C SER A 123 -18.39 -27.41 -26.06
N PHE A 124 -18.06 -26.12 -26.05
CA PHE A 124 -17.17 -25.52 -25.05
C PHE A 124 -17.71 -25.63 -23.63
N PHE A 125 -19.01 -25.38 -23.42
CA PHE A 125 -19.65 -25.54 -22.10
C PHE A 125 -19.67 -26.99 -21.63
N ARG A 126 -19.76 -27.96 -22.55
CA ARG A 126 -19.67 -29.39 -22.21
C ARG A 126 -18.27 -29.76 -21.76
N VAL A 127 -17.24 -29.34 -22.51
CA VAL A 127 -15.83 -29.63 -22.18
C VAL A 127 -15.43 -28.98 -20.85
N THR A 128 -15.78 -27.71 -20.64
CA THR A 128 -15.50 -27.03 -19.36
C THR A 128 -16.25 -27.65 -18.19
N ARG A 129 -17.52 -28.05 -18.35
CA ARG A 129 -18.26 -28.75 -17.29
C ARG A 129 -17.61 -30.09 -16.95
N VAL A 130 -17.14 -30.85 -17.94
CA VAL A 130 -16.43 -32.12 -17.71
C VAL A 130 -15.12 -31.90 -16.98
N LEU A 131 -14.31 -30.90 -17.39
CA LEU A 131 -13.07 -30.56 -16.69
C LEU A 131 -13.31 -30.12 -15.25
N VAL A 132 -14.33 -29.29 -15.02
CA VAL A 132 -14.71 -28.83 -13.67
C VAL A 132 -15.18 -29.99 -12.81
N ASP A 133 -16.02 -30.90 -13.33
CA ASP A 133 -16.46 -32.09 -12.58
C ASP A 133 -15.28 -33.03 -12.26
N LEU A 134 -14.32 -33.15 -13.16
CA LEU A 134 -13.12 -33.98 -12.96
C LEU A 134 -12.18 -33.38 -11.89
N VAL A 135 -11.93 -32.07 -11.94
CA VAL A 135 -11.16 -31.35 -10.91
C VAL A 135 -11.89 -31.39 -9.57
N TRP A 136 -13.20 -31.17 -9.57
CA TRP A 136 -14.02 -31.21 -8.37
C TRP A 136 -13.96 -32.59 -7.70
N ARG A 137 -14.16 -33.66 -8.46
CA ARG A 137 -14.06 -35.03 -7.94
C ARG A 137 -12.66 -35.34 -7.41
N ALA A 138 -11.61 -35.01 -8.18
CA ALA A 138 -10.23 -35.22 -7.75
C ALA A 138 -9.89 -34.48 -6.44
N THR A 139 -10.32 -33.23 -6.30
CA THR A 139 -10.14 -32.47 -5.06
C THR A 139 -10.97 -33.04 -3.90
N SER A 140 -12.20 -33.51 -4.16
CA SER A 140 -13.06 -34.09 -3.13
C SER A 140 -12.53 -35.44 -2.59
N GLU A 141 -11.93 -36.26 -3.45
CA GLU A 141 -11.32 -37.53 -3.08
C GLU A 141 -9.97 -37.33 -2.36
N ALA A 142 -9.19 -36.33 -2.78
CA ALA A 142 -7.97 -35.93 -2.06
C ALA A 142 -8.29 -35.34 -0.67
N ALA A 143 -9.37 -34.57 -0.55
CA ALA A 143 -9.78 -33.98 0.72
C ALA A 143 -10.30 -35.04 1.70
N SER A 144 -11.08 -36.01 1.24
CA SER A 144 -11.61 -37.07 2.11
C SER A 144 -10.51 -37.98 2.66
N SER A 145 -9.52 -38.34 1.84
CA SER A 145 -8.34 -39.09 2.27
C SER A 145 -7.45 -38.29 3.22
N ALA A 146 -7.23 -36.99 2.96
CA ALA A 146 -6.48 -36.12 3.86
C ALA A 146 -7.16 -35.99 5.24
N VAL A 147 -8.48 -35.87 5.31
CA VAL A 147 -9.23 -35.78 6.57
C VAL A 147 -9.08 -37.04 7.40
N VAL A 148 -9.09 -38.23 6.78
CA VAL A 148 -8.87 -39.49 7.50
C VAL A 148 -7.45 -39.55 8.07
N VAL A 149 -6.43 -39.19 7.28
CA VAL A 149 -5.02 -39.16 7.74
C VAL A 149 -4.83 -38.15 8.88
N ILE A 150 -5.39 -36.94 8.74
CA ILE A 150 -5.36 -35.91 9.80
C ILE A 150 -6.05 -36.40 11.07
N ARG A 151 -7.19 -37.11 10.93
CA ARG A 151 -7.93 -37.63 12.09
C ARG A 151 -7.20 -38.78 12.78
N VAL A 152 -6.54 -39.65 12.02
CA VAL A 152 -5.73 -40.76 12.55
C VAL A 152 -4.47 -40.23 13.25
N ILE A 153 -3.74 -39.32 12.62
CA ILE A 153 -2.56 -38.66 13.20
C ILE A 153 -2.96 -37.82 14.41
N GLY A 154 -4.07 -37.08 14.32
CA GLY A 154 -4.60 -36.27 15.42
C GLY A 154 -5.00 -37.12 16.62
N ARG A 155 -5.66 -38.27 16.41
CA ARG A 155 -5.97 -39.21 17.50
C ARG A 155 -4.72 -39.85 18.09
N ALA A 156 -3.74 -40.22 17.26
CA ALA A 156 -2.46 -40.76 17.73
C ALA A 156 -1.66 -39.73 18.55
N MET A 157 -1.67 -38.46 18.14
CA MET A 157 -1.01 -37.38 18.89
C MET A 157 -1.73 -36.97 20.17
N LEU A 158 -3.07 -37.07 20.22
CA LEU A 158 -3.84 -36.78 21.42
C LEU A 158 -3.74 -37.89 22.48
N PHE A 159 -3.59 -39.16 22.08
CA PHE A 159 -3.43 -40.28 23.01
C PHE A 159 -1.99 -40.53 23.45
N ALA A 160 -1.00 -40.14 22.66
CA ALA A 160 0.39 -40.18 23.08
C ALA A 160 0.70 -38.99 24.00
N GLN A 161 1.12 -39.25 25.24
CA GLN A 161 1.52 -38.23 26.24
C GLN A 161 2.60 -37.25 25.70
N THR A 162 3.32 -37.64 24.64
CA THR A 162 4.33 -36.86 23.91
C THR A 162 3.77 -35.97 22.80
N GLY A 163 2.60 -36.31 22.20
CA GLY A 163 2.02 -35.58 21.06
C GLY A 163 1.33 -34.27 21.46
N SER A 164 0.77 -34.22 22.67
CA SER A 164 0.25 -32.97 23.28
C SER A 164 1.30 -31.86 23.30
N ARG A 165 2.56 -32.17 23.66
CA ARG A 165 3.66 -31.19 23.68
C ARG A 165 3.98 -30.62 22.30
N PHE A 166 3.97 -31.44 21.25
CA PHE A 166 4.21 -30.98 19.88
C PHE A 166 3.10 -30.04 19.38
N PHE A 167 1.84 -30.34 19.71
CA PHE A 167 0.71 -29.48 19.34
C PHE A 167 0.80 -28.10 19.99
N PHE A 168 1.12 -28.05 21.29
CA PHE A 168 1.30 -26.77 21.99
C PHE A 168 2.50 -25.97 21.45
N VAL A 169 3.62 -26.63 21.13
CA VAL A 169 4.79 -25.96 20.54
C VAL A 169 4.46 -25.40 19.15
N LEU A 170 3.74 -26.15 18.31
CA LEU A 170 3.35 -25.69 16.98
C LEU A 170 2.35 -24.53 17.05
N ALA A 171 1.35 -24.61 17.94
CA ALA A 171 0.41 -23.51 18.18
C ALA A 171 1.12 -22.24 18.69
N PHE A 172 2.12 -22.41 19.57
CA PHE A 172 2.95 -21.30 20.06
C PHE A 172 3.78 -20.66 18.95
N LEU A 173 4.42 -21.45 18.08
CA LEU A 173 5.17 -20.94 16.92
C LEU A 173 4.27 -20.18 15.93
N VAL A 174 3.07 -20.71 15.66
CA VAL A 174 2.08 -20.03 14.79
C VAL A 174 1.65 -18.69 15.41
N SER A 175 1.40 -18.66 16.73
CA SER A 175 1.05 -17.43 17.45
C SER A 175 2.17 -16.37 17.37
N ILE A 176 3.43 -16.76 17.59
CA ILE A 176 4.59 -15.86 17.46
C ILE A 176 4.71 -15.33 16.02
N SER A 177 4.53 -16.20 15.02
CA SER A 177 4.59 -15.79 13.61
C SER A 177 3.50 -14.76 13.28
N PHE A 178 2.27 -14.99 13.76
CA PHE A 178 1.15 -14.07 13.55
C PHE A 178 1.38 -12.72 14.22
N LEU A 179 1.93 -12.73 15.44
CA LEU A 179 2.26 -11.53 16.20
C LEU A 179 3.38 -10.73 15.52
N SER A 180 4.39 -11.44 14.98
CA SER A 180 5.48 -10.82 14.20
C SER A 180 4.95 -10.18 12.91
N LEU A 181 4.00 -10.84 12.24
CA LEU A 181 3.33 -10.29 11.05
C LEU A 181 2.51 -9.04 11.37
N LEU A 182 1.82 -9.02 12.50
CA LEU A 182 1.06 -7.85 12.94
C LEU A 182 1.98 -6.68 13.30
N ILE A 183 3.10 -6.92 13.98
CA ILE A 183 4.09 -5.88 14.28
C ILE A 183 4.70 -5.34 12.97
N ALA A 184 5.09 -6.20 12.04
CA ALA A 184 5.64 -5.78 10.75
C ALA A 184 4.65 -4.96 9.92
N ASN A 185 3.37 -5.33 9.94
CA ASN A 185 2.31 -4.59 9.26
C ASN A 185 1.95 -3.28 9.98
N TYR A 186 1.97 -3.25 11.30
CA TYR A 186 1.72 -2.05 12.10
C TYR A 186 2.83 -1.01 11.87
N HIS A 187 4.10 -1.45 11.87
CA HIS A 187 5.22 -0.56 11.58
C HIS A 187 5.17 -0.02 10.14
N ARG A 188 4.66 -0.80 9.18
CA ARG A 188 4.41 -0.30 7.82
C ARG A 188 3.29 0.72 7.76
N ALA A 189 2.23 0.57 8.55
CA ALA A 189 1.11 1.50 8.56
C ALA A 189 1.50 2.86 9.17
N GLN A 190 2.35 2.85 10.20
CA GLN A 190 2.79 4.07 10.89
C GLN A 190 3.84 4.90 10.13
N ILE A 191 4.49 4.35 9.11
CA ILE A 191 5.43 5.10 8.23
C ILE A 191 4.68 5.82 7.10
N ILE A 192 3.37 5.56 6.94
CA ILE A 192 2.54 6.09 5.84
C ILE A 192 1.58 7.21 6.33
N GLU A 193 1.49 7.43 7.64
CA GLU A 193 0.82 8.58 8.27
C GLU A 193 1.85 9.63 8.68
#